data_AF-A0A842LVJ1-F1
#
_entry.id   AF-A0A842LVJ1-F1
#
_cell.length_a   1.000
_cell.length_b   1.000
_cell.length_c   1.000
_cell.angle_alpha   90.00
_cell.angle_beta   90.00
_cell.angle_gamma   90.00
#
_symmetry.space_group_name_H-M   'P 1'
#
loop_
_entity.id
_entity.type
_entity.pdbx_description
1 polymer ?
#
loop_
_entity_poly.entity_id
_entity_poly.type
_entity_poly.pdbx_seq_one_letter_code
_entity_poly.pdbx_strand_id
1 'polypeptide(L)' 'GVSSAVYLGDDVTDANAFRELRRMEASGEVRAATIIVLSKEIPDDIKSTAEFFVCSVDEVLKFFKWLLE' A
#
# COMPACT_ATOMS: atom_id res chain seq x y z
N GLY A 1 -9.77 13.06 13.63
CA GLY A 1 -9.36 12.68 12.25
C GLY A 1 -8.43 11.50 12.32
N VAL A 2 -8.27 10.77 11.21
CA VAL A 2 -7.29 9.68 11.10
C VAL A 2 -5.88 10.28 11.06
N SER A 3 -5.00 9.92 11.99
CA SER A 3 -3.63 10.45 12.05
C SER A 3 -2.63 9.63 11.25
N SER A 4 -2.95 8.36 10.98
CA SER A 4 -2.08 7.43 10.26
C SER A 4 -2.91 6.37 9.54
N ALA A 5 -2.49 5.97 8.35
CA ALA A 5 -3.19 4.98 7.53
C ALA A 5 -2.19 4.05 6.83
N VAL A 6 -2.61 2.82 6.57
CA VAL A 6 -1.92 1.88 5.67
C VAL A 6 -2.91 1.51 4.59
N TYR A 7 -2.50 1.61 3.33
CA TYR A 7 -3.29 1.20 2.18
C TYR A 7 -2.65 0.00 1.50
N LEU A 8 -3.44 -1.04 1.26
CA LEU A 8 -3.03 -2.26 0.57
C LEU A 8 -3.89 -2.42 -0.68
N GLY A 9 -3.27 -2.65 -1.83
CA GLY A 9 -3.94 -2.81 -3.12
C GLY A 9 -3.20 -3.75 -4.06
N ASP A 10 -3.89 -4.36 -5.02
CA ASP A 10 -3.39 -5.39 -5.93
C ASP A 10 -3.56 -5.08 -7.42
N ASP A 11 -3.98 -3.86 -7.79
CA ASP A 11 -4.18 -3.51 -9.20
C ASP A 11 -3.74 -2.09 -9.58
N VAL A 12 -3.86 -1.78 -10.88
CA VAL A 12 -3.50 -0.47 -11.46
C VAL A 12 -4.41 0.66 -10.98
N THR A 13 -5.62 0.36 -10.49
CA THR A 13 -6.57 1.35 -10.00
C THR A 13 -6.13 1.91 -8.64
N ASP A 14 -5.42 1.11 -7.86
CA ASP A 14 -4.81 1.50 -6.58
C ASP A 14 -3.71 2.57 -6.75
N ALA A 15 -3.13 2.70 -7.95
CA ALA A 15 -2.15 3.75 -8.24
C ALA A 15 -2.72 5.16 -8.00
N ASN A 16 -4.02 5.36 -8.21
CA ASN A 16 -4.67 6.63 -7.89
C ASN A 16 -4.76 6.86 -6.38
N ALA A 17 -5.05 5.81 -5.61
CA ALA A 17 -5.08 5.88 -4.15
C ALA A 17 -3.68 6.19 -3.59
N PHE A 18 -2.63 5.58 -4.13
CA PHE A 18 -1.25 5.89 -3.73
C PHE A 18 -0.84 7.33 -4.02
N ARG A 19 -1.25 7.87 -5.18
CA ARG A 19 -0.99 9.28 -5.53
C ARG A 19 -1.68 10.24 -4.57
N GLU A 20 -2.93 9.96 -4.23
CA GLU A 20 -3.68 10.81 -3.31
C GLU A 20 -3.15 10.72 -1.87
N LEU A 21 -2.80 9.53 -1.39
CA LEU A 21 -2.18 9.36 -0.07
C LEU A 21 -0.86 10.12 0.02
N ARG A 22 -0.02 10.06 -1.02
CA ARG A 22 1.21 10.86 -1.06
C ARG A 22 0.96 12.36 -1.08
N ARG A 23 -0.11 12.81 -1.76
CA ARG A 23 -0.52 14.23 -1.73
C ARG A 23 -0.90 14.65 -0.31
N MET A 24 -1.70 13.84 0.38
CA MET A 24 -2.16 14.09 1.75
C MET A 24 -1.02 14.02 2.78
N GLU A 25 -0.04 13.14 2.56
CA GLU A 25 1.15 13.07 3.39
C GLU A 25 2.05 14.30 3.21
N ALA A 26 2.25 14.74 1.97
CA ALA A 26 3.02 15.95 1.67
C ALA A 26 2.37 17.24 2.25
N SER A 27 1.04 17.29 2.39
CA SER A 27 0.33 18.39 3.05
C SER A 27 0.29 18.28 4.58
N GLY A 28 0.80 17.18 5.15
CA GLY A 28 0.78 16.93 6.59
C GLY A 28 -0.60 16.54 7.13
N GLU A 29 -1.56 16.19 6.28
CA GLU A 29 -2.92 15.81 6.68
C GLU A 29 -2.96 14.41 7.33
N VAL A 30 -2.12 13.48 6.87
CA VAL A 30 -2.04 12.10 7.36
C VAL A 30 -0.63 11.54 7.16
N ARG A 31 -0.20 10.60 8.00
CA ARG A 31 0.97 9.75 7.70
C ARG A 31 0.49 8.47 7.04
N ALA A 32 1.01 8.12 5.86
CA ALA A 32 0.47 7.01 5.10
C ALA A 32 1.57 6.08 4.58
N ALA A 33 1.36 4.77 4.71
CA ALA A 33 2.19 3.77 4.04
C ALA A 33 1.39 3.08 2.94
N THR A 34 2.02 2.84 1.79
CA THR A 34 1.40 2.13 0.66
C THR A 34 2.09 0.79 0.43
N ILE A 35 1.28 -0.27 0.34
CA ILE A 35 1.73 -1.64 0.13
C ILE A 35 1.03 -2.21 -1.08
N ILE A 36 1.80 -2.72 -2.04
CA ILE A 36 1.24 -3.44 -3.19
C ILE A 36 1.26 -4.94 -2.93
N VAL A 37 0.12 -5.59 -3.15
CA VAL A 37 -0.03 -7.03 -3.16
C VAL A 37 0.19 -7.51 -4.59
N LEU A 38 1.37 -8.05 -4.88
CA LEU A 38 1.72 -8.52 -6.20
C LEU A 38 0.76 -9.62 -6.66
N SER A 39 0.18 -9.42 -7.84
CA SER A 39 -0.60 -10.40 -8.57
C SER A 39 -0.04 -10.51 -10.00
N LYS A 40 -0.53 -11.49 -10.77
CA LYS A 40 -0.17 -11.61 -12.20
C LYS A 40 -0.69 -10.44 -13.04
N GLU A 41 -1.58 -9.63 -12.49
CA GLU A 41 -2.29 -8.55 -13.18
C GLU A 41 -1.56 -7.21 -13.01
N ILE A 42 -0.55 -7.15 -12.14
CA ILE A 42 0.22 -5.92 -11.90
C ILE A 42 1.40 -5.84 -12.88
N PRO A 43 1.50 -4.77 -13.67
CA PRO A 43 2.68 -4.53 -14.49
C PRO A 43 3.91 -4.20 -13.64
N ASP A 44 5.10 -4.61 -14.08
CA ASP A 44 6.33 -4.48 -13.28
C ASP A 44 6.72 -3.04 -12.94
N ASP A 45 6.26 -2.05 -13.71
CA ASP A 45 6.52 -0.63 -13.50
C ASP A 45 5.84 -0.08 -12.22
N ILE A 46 4.72 -0.67 -11.81
CA ILE A 46 3.97 -0.27 -10.61
C ILE A 46 4.78 -0.54 -9.33
N LYS A 47 5.68 -1.52 -9.31
CA LYS A 47 6.55 -1.81 -8.16
C LYS A 47 7.39 -0.59 -7.75
N SER A 48 7.76 0.27 -8.70
CA SER A 48 8.52 1.50 -8.44
C SER A 48 7.70 2.58 -7.73
N THR A 49 6.38 2.42 -7.68
CA THR A 49 5.46 3.42 -7.13
C THR A 49 5.07 3.13 -5.68
N ALA A 50 5.20 1.92 -5.16
CA ALA A 50 4.89 1.62 -3.77
C ALA A 50 6.10 1.70 -2.84
N GLU A 51 5.85 2.00 -1.57
CA GLU A 51 6.89 1.98 -0.54
C GLU A 51 7.26 0.54 -0.15
N PHE A 52 6.25 -0.34 -0.11
CA PHE A 52 6.42 -1.76 0.19
C PHE A 52 5.64 -2.63 -0.80
N PHE A 53 6.00 -3.90 -0.88
CA PHE A 53 5.22 -4.90 -1.60
C PHE A 53 5.19 -6.23 -0.84
N VAL A 54 4.15 -7.01 -1.09
CA VAL A 54 3.98 -8.39 -0.63
C VAL A 54 3.61 -9.26 -1.82
N CYS A 55 3.96 -10.54 -1.80
CA CYS A 55 3.83 -11.43 -2.96
C CYS A 55 2.45 -12.09 -3.08
N SER A 56 1.60 -11.98 -2.05
CA SER A 56 0.27 -12.60 -2.02
C SER A 56 -0.58 -12.08 -0.86
N VAL A 57 -1.89 -12.36 -0.92
CA VAL A 57 -2.83 -12.14 0.18
C VAL A 57 -2.44 -12.95 1.42
N ASP A 58 -1.86 -14.14 1.26
CA ASP A 58 -1.39 -14.94 2.40
C ASP A 58 -0.24 -14.25 3.16
N GLU A 59 0.62 -13.50 2.47
CA GLU A 59 1.67 -12.70 3.10
C GLU A 59 1.11 -11.51 3.87
N VAL A 60 0.03 -10.89 3.37
CA VAL A 60 -0.71 -9.85 4.11
C VAL A 60 -1.18 -10.41 5.45
N LEU A 61 -1.80 -11.59 5.44
CA LEU A 61 -2.27 -12.24 6.66
C LEU A 61 -1.12 -12.56 7.62
N LYS A 62 0.00 -13.08 7.10
CA LYS A 62 1.20 -13.35 7.92
C LYS A 62 1.76 -12.07 8.55
N PHE A 63 1.82 -10.97 7.79
CA PHE A 63 2.26 -9.68 8.29
C PHE A 63 1.37 -9.17 9.44
N PHE A 64 0.05 -9.22 9.28
CA PHE A 64 -0.86 -8.79 10.34
C PHE A 64 -0.83 -9.69 11.57
N LYS A 65 -0.62 -11.00 11.40
CA LYS A 65 -0.41 -11.90 12.54
C LYS A 65 0.85 -11.51 13.31
N TRP A 66 1.98 -11.36 12.61
CA TRP A 66 3.24 -10.93 13.23
C TRP A 66 3.12 -9.56 13.93
N LEU A 67 2.36 -8.61 13.37
CA LEU A 67 2.20 -7.27 13.94
C LEU A 67 1.36 -7.25 15.23
N LEU A 68 0.43 -8.21 15.38
CA LEU A 68 -0.54 -8.24 16.47
C LEU A 68 -0.19 -9.23 17.60
N GLU A 69 0.81 -10.08 17.38
CA GLU A 69 1.41 -10.99 18.37
C GLU A 69 2.50 -10.28 19.21
#